data_AF-A0A7W5DUK0-F1
#
_entry.id   AF-A0A7W5DUK0-F1
#
_cell.length_a   1.000
_cell.length_b   1.000
_cell.length_c   1.000
_cell.angle_alpha   90.00
_cell.angle_beta   90.00
_cell.angle_gamma   90.00
#
_symmetry.space_group_name_H-M   'P 1'
#
loop_
_entity.id
_entity.type
_entity.pdbx_description
1 polymer ?
#
loop_
_entity_poly.entity_id
_entity_poly.type
_entity_poly.pdbx_seq_one_letter_code
_entity_poly.pdbx_strand_id
1 'polypeptide(L)'
;MRCRAVLLKGDGLSSAKAGAQTEMSFVSVNSWVKRFLSEGIAGLETRSGRGRKPIMDCSDEQAVRTAIEQDRQSVSKAKVAWQEATGKEASDLTFKRFLSALTQDISV
;
A
#
# COMPACT_ATOMS: atom_id res chain seq x y z
N MET A 1 5.98 -14.46 -4.72
CA MET A 1 7.40 -14.84 -4.95
C MET A 1 8.17 -15.27 -3.70
N ARG A 2 8.02 -14.59 -2.54
CA ARG A 2 8.78 -14.92 -1.30
C ARG A 2 8.55 -16.33 -0.76
N CYS A 3 7.30 -16.76 -0.65
CA CYS A 3 6.96 -18.11 -0.19
C CYS A 3 7.51 -19.19 -1.13
N ARG A 4 7.44 -18.95 -2.45
CA ARG A 4 8.00 -19.87 -3.46
C ARG A 4 9.51 -20.05 -3.29
N ALA A 5 10.26 -18.99 -2.99
CA ALA A 5 11.70 -19.09 -2.74
C ALA A 5 12.02 -19.97 -1.52
N VAL A 6 11.21 -19.87 -0.46
CA VAL A 6 11.34 -20.70 0.76
C VAL A 6 10.96 -22.16 0.48
N LEU A 7 9.87 -22.41 -0.24
CA LEU A 7 9.44 -23.76 -0.61
C LEU A 7 10.49 -24.47 -1.47
N LEU A 8 10.99 -23.81 -2.52
CA LEU A 8 12.06 -24.38 -3.36
C LEU A 8 13.32 -24.70 -2.56
N LYS A 9 13.63 -23.90 -1.52
CA LYS A 9 14.73 -24.17 -0.60
C LYS A 9 14.45 -25.36 0.32
N GLY A 10 13.18 -25.58 0.72
CA GLY A 10 12.72 -26.77 1.42
C GLY A 10 12.78 -28.03 0.55
N ASP A 11 12.51 -27.91 -0.75
CA ASP A 11 12.61 -28.98 -1.75
C ASP A 11 14.07 -29.32 -2.12
N GLY A 12 15.05 -28.72 -1.45
CA GLY A 12 16.47 -29.04 -1.61
C GLY A 12 17.19 -28.25 -2.72
N LEU A 13 16.56 -27.24 -3.35
CA LEU A 13 17.25 -26.44 -4.36
C LEU A 13 18.36 -25.57 -3.73
N SER A 14 19.37 -25.26 -4.54
CA SER A 14 20.36 -24.24 -4.20
C SER A 14 19.76 -22.85 -4.29
N SER A 15 20.29 -21.89 -3.53
CA SER A 15 19.80 -20.52 -3.52
C SER A 15 19.94 -19.81 -4.87
N ALA A 16 20.93 -20.20 -5.69
CA ALA A 16 21.09 -19.71 -7.06
C ALA A 16 19.97 -20.20 -7.99
N LYS A 17 19.62 -21.49 -7.93
CA LYS A 17 18.53 -22.07 -8.74
C LYS A 17 17.15 -21.53 -8.30
N ALA A 18 16.92 -21.42 -7.00
CA ALA A 18 15.70 -20.82 -6.46
C ALA A 18 15.59 -19.33 -6.85
N GLY A 19 16.72 -18.61 -6.85
CA GLY A 19 16.78 -17.22 -7.28
C GLY A 19 16.43 -17.05 -8.76
N ALA A 20 17.00 -17.88 -9.64
CA ALA A 20 16.69 -17.87 -11.06
C ALA A 20 15.20 -18.10 -11.35
N GLN A 21 14.55 -19.03 -10.63
CA GLN A 21 13.11 -19.28 -10.81
C GLN A 21 12.19 -18.20 -10.20
N THR A 22 12.71 -17.38 -9.29
CA THR A 22 11.91 -16.37 -8.58
C THR A 22 12.28 -14.94 -8.96
N GLU A 23 13.17 -14.78 -9.95
CA GLU A 23 13.74 -13.49 -10.36
C GLU A 23 14.38 -12.74 -9.17
N MET A 24 14.94 -13.49 -8.22
CA MET A 24 15.63 -12.97 -7.04
C MET A 24 17.12 -13.27 -7.11
N SER A 25 17.93 -12.38 -6.54
CA SER A 25 19.32 -12.72 -6.27
C SER A 25 19.41 -13.84 -5.22
N PHE A 26 20.46 -14.65 -5.26
CA PHE A 26 20.69 -15.69 -4.25
C PHE A 26 20.77 -15.09 -2.82
N VAL A 27 21.25 -13.85 -2.69
CA VAL A 27 21.32 -13.11 -1.41
C VAL A 27 19.92 -12.83 -0.89
N SER A 28 19.01 -12.38 -1.76
CA SER A 28 17.60 -12.14 -1.41
C SER A 28 16.92 -13.43 -0.97
N VAL A 29 17.14 -14.54 -1.69
CA VAL A 29 16.62 -15.86 -1.30
C VAL A 29 17.11 -16.25 0.09
N ASN A 30 18.41 -16.15 0.35
CA ASN A 30 18.98 -16.46 1.67
C ASN A 30 18.41 -15.59 2.79
N SER A 31 18.22 -14.30 2.52
CA SER A 31 17.59 -13.37 3.47
C SER A 31 16.16 -13.78 3.82
N TRP A 32 15.35 -14.16 2.82
CA TRP A 32 13.98 -14.64 3.04
C TRP A 32 13.92 -15.96 3.80
N VAL A 33 14.80 -16.91 3.47
CA VAL A 33 14.90 -18.18 4.21
C VAL A 33 15.30 -17.94 5.66
N LYS A 34 16.34 -17.13 5.90
CA LYS A 34 16.77 -16.78 7.25
C LYS A 34 15.63 -16.16 8.05
N ARG A 35 14.90 -15.23 7.45
CA ARG A 35 13.76 -14.56 8.08
C ARG A 35 12.60 -15.51 8.37
N PHE A 36 12.31 -16.44 7.46
CA PHE A 36 11.31 -17.48 7.69
C PHE A 36 11.70 -18.41 8.84
N LEU A 37 12.97 -18.83 8.92
CA LEU A 37 13.44 -19.68 10.01
C LEU A 37 13.37 -18.98 11.37
N SER A 38 13.51 -17.66 11.43
CA SER A 38 13.44 -16.89 12.69
C SER A 38 12.03 -16.45 13.08
N GLU A 39 11.21 -16.05 12.10
CA GLU A 39 9.90 -15.39 12.33
C GLU A 39 8.71 -16.25 11.84
N GLY A 40 8.97 -17.43 11.26
CA GLY A 40 7.95 -18.26 10.62
C GLY A 40 7.28 -17.56 9.43
N ILE A 41 6.00 -17.87 9.21
CA ILE A 41 5.19 -17.28 8.12
C ILE A 41 5.07 -15.76 8.28
N ALA A 42 4.95 -15.25 9.51
CA ALA A 42 4.90 -13.81 9.78
C ALA A 42 6.14 -13.08 9.24
N GLY A 43 7.29 -13.77 9.18
CA GLY A 43 8.52 -13.25 8.57
C GLY A 43 8.45 -12.99 7.08
N LEU A 44 7.47 -13.54 6.36
CA LEU A 44 7.35 -13.34 4.91
C LEU A 44 6.42 -12.18 4.55
N GLU A 45 5.67 -11.67 5.53
CA GLU A 45 4.79 -10.52 5.36
C GLU A 45 5.57 -9.24 5.05
N THR A 46 4.89 -8.34 4.32
CA THR A 46 5.41 -7.00 4.07
C THR A 46 5.30 -6.22 5.38
N ARG A 47 6.45 -5.87 5.97
CA ARG A 47 6.49 -5.03 7.17
C ARG A 47 5.79 -3.70 6.90
N SER A 48 5.02 -3.25 7.88
CA SER A 48 4.43 -1.92 7.87
C SER A 48 5.53 -0.85 7.81
N GLY A 49 5.26 0.27 7.12
CA GLY A 49 6.15 1.43 7.12
C GLY A 49 7.12 1.57 5.93
N ARG A 50 6.92 0.87 4.82
CA ARG A 50 7.65 1.21 3.58
C ARG A 50 7.02 2.42 2.89
N GLY A 51 7.84 3.43 2.60
CA GLY A 51 7.46 4.62 1.84
C GLY A 51 6.73 5.69 2.65
N ARG A 52 6.58 6.88 2.06
CA ARG A 52 5.76 7.95 2.62
C ARG A 52 4.29 7.54 2.53
N LYS A 53 3.59 7.58 3.67
CA LYS A 53 2.15 7.30 3.69
C LYS A 53 1.39 8.32 2.82
N PRO A 54 0.31 7.91 2.13
CA PRO A 54 -0.58 8.84 1.45
C PRO A 54 -1.06 9.94 2.40
N ILE A 55 -1.27 11.15 1.86
CA ILE A 55 -1.85 12.26 2.62
C ILE A 55 -3.32 11.96 2.94
N MET A 56 -4.02 11.35 1.98
CA MET A 56 -5.43 10.94 2.09
C MET A 56 -5.53 9.42 1.99
N ASP A 57 -6.30 8.79 2.86
CA ASP A 57 -6.59 7.35 2.84
C ASP A 57 -8.09 7.06 3.03
N CYS A 58 -8.48 5.79 3.16
CA CYS A 58 -9.89 5.40 3.30
C CYS A 58 -10.57 5.98 4.56
N SER A 59 -9.80 6.36 5.59
CA SER A 59 -10.38 7.01 6.78
C SER A 59 -10.89 8.42 6.49
N ASP A 60 -10.40 9.06 5.42
CA ASP A 60 -10.81 10.41 5.01
C ASP A 60 -12.12 10.42 4.23
N GLU A 61 -12.63 9.27 3.78
CA GLU A 61 -13.77 9.18 2.87
C GLU A 61 -15.01 9.90 3.43
N GLN A 62 -15.35 9.66 4.69
CA GLN A 62 -16.55 10.25 5.29
C GLN A 62 -16.43 11.76 5.48
N ALA A 63 -15.24 12.25 5.84
CA ALA A 63 -14.96 13.68 5.93
C ALA A 63 -15.05 14.35 4.54
N VAL A 64 -14.52 13.70 3.50
CA VAL A 64 -14.59 14.18 2.12
C VAL A 64 -16.03 14.20 1.60
N ARG A 65 -16.82 13.15 1.84
CA ARG A 65 -18.25 13.12 1.47
C ARG A 65 -19.03 14.27 2.13
N THR A 66 -18.81 14.48 3.42
CA THR A 66 -19.45 15.58 4.17
C THR A 66 -19.08 16.94 3.60
N ALA A 67 -17.80 17.15 3.27
CA ALA A 67 -17.32 18.40 2.69
C ALA A 67 -17.92 18.69 1.29
N ILE A 68 -18.12 17.64 0.47
CA ILE A 68 -18.76 17.77 -0.84
C ILE A 68 -20.26 18.01 -0.72
N GLU A 69 -20.94 17.38 0.24
CA GLU A 69 -22.37 17.60 0.47
C GLU A 69 -22.69 19.04 0.86
N GLN A 70 -21.79 19.70 1.60
CA GLN A 70 -21.91 21.11 1.96
C GLN A 70 -21.73 22.05 0.77
N ASP A 71 -20.79 21.77 -0.14
CA ASP A 71 -20.60 22.55 -1.37
C ASP A 71 -20.31 21.64 -2.58
N ARG A 72 -21.40 21.25 -3.26
CA ARG A 72 -21.36 20.35 -4.43
C ARG A 72 -20.80 21.00 -5.69
N GLN A 73 -20.72 22.34 -5.74
CA GLN A 73 -20.34 23.08 -6.94
C GLN A 73 -18.84 23.34 -7.01
N SER A 74 -18.13 23.25 -5.87
CA SER A 74 -16.73 23.63 -5.79
C SER A 74 -15.85 22.61 -5.08
N VAL A 75 -15.05 21.88 -5.87
CA VAL A 75 -14.04 20.94 -5.37
C VAL A 75 -12.98 21.64 -4.50
N SER A 76 -12.62 22.89 -4.81
CA SER A 76 -11.62 23.63 -4.02
C SER A 76 -12.14 23.99 -2.63
N LYS A 77 -13.42 24.34 -2.50
CA LYS A 77 -14.03 24.62 -1.19
C LYS A 77 -14.23 23.35 -0.38
N ALA A 78 -14.67 22.26 -1.01
CA ALA A 78 -14.74 20.95 -0.36
C ALA A 78 -13.36 20.50 0.17
N LYS A 79 -12.28 20.79 -0.58
CA LYS A 79 -10.92 20.56 -0.10
C LYS A 79 -10.63 21.37 1.17
N VAL A 80 -10.90 22.68 1.18
CA VAL A 80 -10.65 23.53 2.36
C VAL A 80 -11.42 23.04 3.58
N ALA A 81 -12.71 22.74 3.43
CA ALA A 81 -13.53 22.19 4.51
C ALA A 81 -12.99 20.84 5.04
N TRP A 82 -12.50 19.97 4.15
CA TRP A 82 -11.83 18.73 4.55
C TRP A 82 -10.51 18.99 5.30
N GLN A 83 -9.70 19.96 4.87
CA GLN A 83 -8.46 20.33 5.56
C GLN A 83 -8.74 20.88 6.95
N GLU A 84 -9.77 21.71 7.11
CA GLU A 84 -10.20 22.26 8.40
C GLU A 84 -10.72 21.15 9.34
N ALA A 85 -11.46 20.18 8.83
CA ALA A 85 -12.01 19.08 9.63
C ALA A 85 -10.95 18.05 10.07
N THR A 86 -9.95 17.79 9.23
CA THR A 86 -8.95 16.72 9.48
C THR A 86 -7.60 17.23 9.98
N GLY A 87 -7.31 18.52 9.83
CA GLY A 87 -6.00 19.10 10.09
C GLY A 87 -4.91 18.65 9.10
N LYS A 88 -5.28 17.95 8.02
CA LYS A 88 -4.35 17.49 6.98
C LYS A 88 -4.24 18.55 5.87
N GLU A 89 -3.10 18.59 5.20
CA GLU A 89 -2.91 19.43 4.01
C GLU A 89 -2.66 18.62 2.75
N ALA A 90 -3.45 18.90 1.71
CA ALA A 90 -3.34 18.27 0.40
C ALA A 90 -3.34 19.31 -0.72
N SER A 91 -2.62 19.03 -1.80
CA SER A 91 -2.74 19.79 -3.05
C SER A 91 -4.07 19.51 -3.74
N ASP A 92 -4.52 20.42 -4.60
CA ASP A 92 -5.75 20.23 -5.40
C ASP A 92 -5.69 18.95 -6.24
N LEU A 93 -4.51 18.63 -6.78
CA LEU A 93 -4.30 17.41 -7.55
C LEU A 93 -4.45 16.16 -6.68
N THR A 94 -3.97 16.19 -5.44
CA THR A 94 -4.10 15.07 -4.50
C THR A 94 -5.56 14.85 -4.13
N PHE A 95 -6.28 15.93 -3.83
CA PHE A 95 -7.71 15.86 -3.51
C PHE A 95 -8.53 15.33 -4.70
N LYS A 96 -8.30 15.84 -5.91
CA LYS A 96 -8.96 15.35 -7.13
C LYS A 96 -8.67 13.87 -7.40
N ARG A 97 -7.42 13.42 -7.21
CA ARG A 97 -7.04 12.00 -7.35
C ARG A 97 -7.80 11.11 -6.36
N PHE A 98 -7.97 11.58 -5.13
CA PHE A 98 -8.75 10.86 -4.13
C PHE A 98 -10.22 10.73 -4.55
N LEU A 99 -10.83 11.81 -5.07
CA LEU A 99 -12.19 11.75 -5.63
C LEU A 99 -12.31 10.77 -6.80
N SER A 100 -11.35 10.78 -7.72
CA SER A 100 -11.33 9.83 -8.83
C SER A 100 -11.23 8.37 -8.37
N ALA A 101 -10.44 8.09 -7.33
CA ALA A 101 -10.36 6.76 -6.73
C ALA A 101 -11.70 6.34 -6.12
N LEU A 102 -12.37 7.23 -5.36
CA LEU A 102 -13.69 6.98 -4.78
C LEU A 102 -14.74 6.63 -5.84
N THR A 103 -14.72 7.28 -6.99
CA THR A 103 -15.67 6.99 -8.08
C THR A 103 -15.41 5.66 -8.77
N GLN A 104 -14.15 5.22 -8.84
CA GLN A 104 -13.79 3.94 -9.46
C GLN A 104 -14.28 2.76 -8.62
N ASP A 105 -14.24 2.87 -7.28
CA ASP A 105 -14.74 1.84 -6.36
C ASP A 105 -16.27 1.64 -6.43
N ILE A 106 -17.03 2.63 -6.93
CA ILE A 106 -18.50 2.56 -7.07
C ILE A 106 -18.91 1.86 -8.38
N SER A 107 -18.02 1.74 -9.36
CA SER A 107 -18.33 1.22 -10.70
C SER A 107 -18.34 -0.31 -10.83
N VAL A 108 -18.60 -1.02 -9.73
CA VAL A 108 -18.67 -2.50 -9.64
C VAL A 108 -20.11 -2.98 -9.52
#